data_AF-A0A150RRM3-F1
#
_entry.id   AF-A0A150RRM3-F1
#
_cell.length_a   1.000
_cell.length_b   1.000
_cell.length_c   1.000
_cell.angle_alpha   90.00
_cell.angle_beta   90.00
_cell.angle_gamma   90.00
#
_symmetry.space_group_name_H-M   'P 1'
#
loop_
_entity.id
_entity.type
_entity.pdbx_description
1 polymer ?
#
loop_
_entity_poly.entity_id
_entity_poly.type
_entity_poly.pdbx_seq_one_letter_code
_entity_poly.pdbx_strand_id
1 'polypeptide(L)'
;MIEYGKSESSRPLALGGAPRAWLATKARDGRRNAMTYDYCVAESEEGFAAEVAIDEIRYTSFEGEPALGPSRAVRFVYATKAPEEVRIQYAGGMALQSSLRLEEIQMLGAGDALVRRYGFTYEKSPTTRRALLTEVEECAGDGVCKPPTRFQYSRGEAGFKEIATGVPEPTSTKASPMLFDLDGDGRDDLVVPDTVAGLSTPGNPVTRWIVAQSRGAGGVLI
;
A
#
# COMPACT_ATOMS: atom_id res chain seq x y z
N MET A 1 16.35 -9.79 22.49
CA MET A 1 17.37 -9.49 21.47
C MET A 1 16.78 -9.83 20.12
N ILE A 2 16.97 -8.96 19.12
CA ILE A 2 16.55 -9.22 17.73
C ILE A 2 17.79 -9.09 16.86
N GLU A 3 18.02 -10.06 16.00
CA GLU A 3 19.07 -10.07 14.98
C GLU A 3 18.44 -9.69 13.64
N TYR A 4 19.13 -8.86 12.85
CA TYR A 4 18.61 -8.36 11.56
C TYR A 4 19.61 -8.63 10.43
N GLY A 5 19.10 -9.02 9.25
CA GLY A 5 19.87 -9.22 8.02
C GLY A 5 21.05 -10.18 8.13
N LYS A 6 20.90 -11.24 8.93
CA LYS A 6 21.90 -12.30 9.13
C LYS A 6 21.74 -13.48 8.16
N SER A 7 20.63 -13.55 7.43
CA SER A 7 20.42 -14.48 6.30
C SER A 7 20.30 -13.73 4.98
N GLU A 8 20.44 -14.41 3.85
CA GLU A 8 20.21 -13.83 2.51
C GLU A 8 18.77 -13.32 2.37
N SER A 9 17.78 -14.13 2.76
CA SER A 9 16.35 -13.78 2.72
C SER A 9 15.99 -12.56 3.59
N SER A 10 16.70 -12.34 4.70
CA SER A 10 16.47 -11.20 5.60
C SER A 10 17.30 -9.96 5.25
N ARG A 11 18.10 -10.01 4.18
CA ARG A 11 18.93 -8.88 3.71
C ARG A 11 18.71 -8.63 2.21
N PRO A 12 17.50 -8.22 1.79
CA PRO A 12 17.20 -7.92 0.40
C PRO A 12 18.12 -6.81 -0.12
N LEU A 13 18.58 -6.95 -1.36
CA LEU A 13 19.52 -6.02 -1.99
C LEU A 13 18.81 -4.90 -2.74
N ALA A 14 19.47 -3.76 -2.82
CA ALA A 14 19.14 -2.63 -3.68
C ALA A 14 19.93 -2.70 -4.99
N LEU A 15 19.60 -1.83 -5.94
CA LEU A 15 20.38 -1.66 -7.16
C LEU A 15 21.85 -1.39 -6.81
N GLY A 16 22.77 -2.10 -7.46
CA GLY A 16 24.21 -2.04 -7.16
C GLY A 16 24.68 -2.92 -5.99
N GLY A 17 23.81 -3.76 -5.43
CA GLY A 17 24.18 -4.84 -4.49
C GLY A 17 24.33 -4.42 -3.03
N ALA A 18 24.06 -3.17 -2.67
CA ALA A 18 23.98 -2.75 -1.28
C ALA A 18 22.71 -3.30 -0.59
N PRO A 19 22.70 -3.62 0.71
CA PRO A 19 21.47 -3.98 1.41
C PRO A 19 20.42 -2.86 1.33
N ARG A 20 19.22 -3.19 0.86
CA ARG A 20 18.05 -2.28 0.84
C ARG A 20 17.40 -2.18 2.21
N ALA A 21 17.38 -3.30 2.94
CA ALA A 21 16.81 -3.40 4.28
C ALA A 21 17.51 -4.52 5.07
N TRP A 22 17.39 -4.44 6.40
CA TRP A 22 17.78 -5.51 7.32
C TRP A 22 16.51 -5.97 8.04
N LEU A 23 15.90 -7.04 7.53
CA LEU A 23 14.71 -7.64 8.11
C LEU A 23 15.10 -8.48 9.32
N ALA A 24 14.17 -8.70 10.26
CA ALA A 24 14.44 -9.53 11.42
C ALA A 24 14.79 -10.94 10.96
N THR A 25 15.93 -11.48 11.36
CA THR A 25 16.30 -12.88 11.10
C THR A 25 15.86 -13.77 12.26
N LYS A 26 15.96 -13.24 13.48
CA LYS A 26 15.71 -13.99 14.71
C LYS A 26 15.37 -13.08 15.86
N ALA A 27 14.45 -13.52 16.73
CA ALA A 27 14.19 -12.91 18.01
C ALA A 27 14.42 -13.92 19.13
N ARG A 28 15.04 -13.48 20.22
CA ARG A 28 15.30 -14.29 21.42
C ARG A 28 14.96 -13.51 22.69
N ASP A 29 14.28 -14.16 23.63
CA ASP A 29 13.95 -13.58 24.94
C ASP A 29 15.06 -13.79 25.98
N GLY A 30 14.87 -13.22 27.18
CA GLY A 30 15.81 -13.35 28.30
C GLY A 30 15.90 -14.77 28.87
N ARG A 31 14.94 -15.64 28.56
CA ARG A 31 14.92 -17.05 28.94
C ARG A 31 15.50 -17.97 27.87
N ARG A 32 16.02 -17.42 26.76
CA ARG A 32 16.58 -18.15 25.61
C ARG A 32 15.54 -18.88 24.76
N ASN A 33 14.24 -18.57 24.91
CA ASN A 33 13.26 -18.93 23.89
C ASN A 33 13.50 -18.08 22.64
N ALA A 34 13.42 -18.70 21.47
CA ALA A 34 13.70 -18.03 20.22
C ALA A 34 12.65 -18.34 19.12
N MET A 35 12.67 -17.47 18.11
CA MET A 35 11.99 -17.65 16.84
C MET A 35 12.83 -17.08 15.70
N THR A 36 12.72 -17.67 14.52
CA THR A 36 13.38 -17.24 13.28
C THR A 36 12.34 -16.82 12.25
N TYR A 37 12.76 -15.98 11.32
CA TYR A 37 11.92 -15.44 10.26
C TYR A 37 12.59 -15.67 8.91
N ASP A 38 11.83 -16.22 7.98
CA ASP A 38 12.24 -16.46 6.61
C ASP A 38 11.33 -15.68 5.66
N TYR A 39 11.89 -15.31 4.52
CA TYR A 39 11.25 -14.42 3.55
C TYR A 39 11.43 -14.96 2.14
N CYS A 40 10.40 -14.82 1.31
CA CYS A 40 10.53 -14.94 -0.13
C CYS A 40 11.00 -13.60 -0.70
N VAL A 41 12.01 -13.63 -1.56
CA VAL A 41 12.55 -12.46 -2.26
C VAL A 41 12.42 -12.72 -3.76
N ALA A 42 11.71 -11.84 -4.46
CA ALA A 42 11.71 -11.81 -5.91
C ALA A 42 12.76 -10.81 -6.39
N GLU A 43 13.78 -11.28 -7.08
CA GLU A 43 14.84 -10.45 -7.64
C GLU A 43 14.45 -9.95 -9.04
N SER A 44 14.82 -8.71 -9.35
CA SER A 44 14.71 -8.15 -10.69
C SER A 44 15.86 -8.63 -11.58
N GLU A 45 15.70 -8.48 -12.89
CA GLU A 45 16.78 -8.72 -13.87
C GLU A 45 18.00 -7.82 -13.64
N GLU A 46 17.82 -6.67 -12.97
CA GLU A 46 18.87 -5.71 -12.62
C GLU A 46 19.55 -6.04 -11.26
N GLY A 47 19.22 -7.18 -10.64
CA GLY A 47 19.90 -7.70 -9.46
C GLY A 47 19.51 -7.04 -8.13
N PHE A 48 18.32 -6.44 -8.05
CA PHE A 48 17.77 -5.90 -6.79
C PHE A 48 16.51 -6.66 -6.37
N ALA A 49 16.18 -6.64 -5.08
CA ALA A 49 14.94 -7.23 -4.56
C ALA A 49 13.72 -6.38 -4.95
N ALA A 50 12.96 -6.85 -5.95
CA ALA A 50 11.76 -6.20 -6.47
C ALA A 50 10.55 -6.36 -5.54
N GLU A 51 10.43 -7.51 -4.88
CA GLU A 51 9.38 -7.79 -3.89
C GLU A 51 9.94 -8.67 -2.77
N VAL A 52 9.48 -8.43 -1.55
CA VAL A 52 9.84 -9.22 -0.37
C VAL A 52 8.58 -9.49 0.42
N ALA A 53 8.36 -10.75 0.78
CA ALA A 53 7.25 -11.18 1.63
C ALA A 53 7.76 -12.12 2.72
N ILE A 54 7.16 -12.05 3.90
CA ILE A 54 7.42 -13.03 4.96
C ILE A 54 6.86 -14.38 4.52
N ASP A 55 7.64 -15.44 4.66
CA ASP A 55 7.28 -16.79 4.19
C ASP A 55 6.93 -17.69 5.38
N GLU A 56 7.82 -17.74 6.36
CA GLU A 56 7.68 -18.62 7.52
C GLU A 56 8.26 -17.99 8.78
N ILE A 57 7.60 -18.24 9.91
CA ILE A 57 8.13 -17.97 11.25
C ILE A 57 8.20 -19.30 11.98
N ARG A 58 9.39 -19.75 12.33
CA ARG A 58 9.58 -20.94 13.18
C ARG A 58 9.83 -20.50 14.61
N TYR A 59 9.06 -21.04 15.55
CA TYR A 59 9.09 -20.60 16.95
C TYR A 59 9.05 -21.79 17.92
N THR A 60 9.13 -21.46 19.21
CA THR A 60 9.33 -22.41 20.32
C THR A 60 10.69 -23.10 20.34
N SER A 61 11.71 -22.54 19.68
CA SER A 61 13.07 -23.02 19.88
C SER A 61 13.61 -22.53 21.22
N PHE A 62 14.61 -23.24 21.75
CA PHE A 62 15.27 -22.90 23.00
C PHE A 62 16.78 -23.05 22.84
N GLU A 63 17.51 -21.96 23.07
CA GLU A 63 18.96 -21.88 22.91
C GLU A 63 19.69 -22.05 24.24
N GLY A 64 19.32 -23.09 24.98
CA GLY A 64 19.98 -23.48 26.22
C GLY A 64 20.52 -24.90 26.18
N GLU A 65 20.62 -25.52 27.36
CA GLU A 65 21.10 -26.89 27.51
C GLU A 65 19.99 -27.74 28.17
N PRO A 66 19.42 -28.74 27.46
CA PRO A 66 19.67 -29.06 26.05
C PRO A 66 19.07 -28.00 25.11
N ALA A 67 19.67 -27.82 23.93
CA ALA A 67 19.09 -26.99 22.88
C ALA A 67 17.87 -27.70 22.27
N LEU A 68 16.82 -26.94 21.96
CA LEU A 68 15.61 -27.45 21.32
C LEU A 68 15.35 -26.71 20.01
N GLY A 69 15.12 -27.46 18.95
CA GLY A 69 14.64 -26.92 17.68
C GLY A 69 13.20 -26.39 17.80
N PRO A 70 12.74 -25.57 16.83
CA PRO A 70 11.36 -25.12 16.79
C PRO A 70 10.42 -26.32 16.58
N SER A 71 9.27 -26.29 17.27
CA SER A 71 8.23 -27.33 17.13
C SER A 71 6.94 -26.80 16.54
N ARG A 72 6.90 -25.50 16.21
CA ARG A 72 5.75 -24.81 15.68
C ARG A 72 6.18 -23.81 14.62
N ALA A 73 5.29 -23.55 13.68
CA ALA A 73 5.53 -22.56 12.63
C ALA A 73 4.28 -21.75 12.31
N VAL A 74 4.49 -20.58 11.73
CA VAL A 74 3.46 -19.78 11.04
C VAL A 74 3.92 -19.69 9.60
N ARG A 75 3.11 -20.20 8.66
CA ARG A 75 3.40 -20.15 7.23
C ARG A 75 2.43 -19.22 6.53
N PHE A 76 2.95 -18.40 5.62
CA PHE A 76 2.19 -17.44 4.84
C PHE A 76 2.07 -17.98 3.41
N VAL A 77 0.84 -18.29 2.99
CA VAL A 77 0.58 -18.85 1.66
C VAL A 77 0.09 -17.73 0.77
N TYR A 78 0.83 -17.48 -0.32
CA TYR A 78 0.52 -16.45 -1.28
C TYR A 78 0.09 -17.04 -2.62
N ALA A 79 -0.85 -16.37 -3.28
CA ALA A 79 -1.05 -16.49 -4.71
C ALA A 79 -0.49 -15.27 -5.44
N THR A 80 -0.19 -15.46 -6.72
CA THR A 80 0.15 -14.36 -7.62
C THR A 80 -1.12 -13.62 -8.03
N LYS A 81 -1.09 -12.30 -7.91
CA LYS A 81 -2.16 -11.41 -8.41
C LYS A 81 -2.27 -11.53 -9.93
N ALA A 82 -3.48 -11.32 -10.45
CA ALA A 82 -3.66 -11.13 -11.89
C ALA A 82 -2.85 -9.92 -12.38
N PRO A 83 -2.35 -9.91 -13.63
CA PRO A 83 -1.47 -8.85 -14.13
C PRO A 83 -2.00 -7.43 -13.95
N GLU A 84 -3.31 -7.21 -14.12
CA GLU A 84 -3.94 -5.90 -13.96
C GLU A 84 -4.09 -5.43 -12.50
N GLU A 85 -3.86 -6.32 -11.53
CA GLU A 85 -3.84 -6.04 -10.09
C GLU A 85 -2.43 -5.83 -9.54
N VAL A 86 -1.40 -6.25 -10.29
CA VAL A 86 -0.01 -5.97 -9.97
C VAL A 86 0.20 -4.45 -9.98
N ARG A 87 0.98 -3.96 -9.01
CA ARG A 87 1.35 -2.56 -8.92
C ARG A 87 2.86 -2.44 -8.90
N ILE A 88 3.36 -1.47 -9.65
CA ILE A 88 4.77 -1.11 -9.69
C ILE A 88 4.91 0.27 -9.06
N GLN A 89 5.86 0.41 -8.14
CA GLN A 89 6.26 1.66 -7.52
C GLN A 89 7.75 1.86 -7.73
N TYR A 90 8.19 3.11 -7.86
CA TYR A 90 9.60 3.42 -8.05
C TYR A 90 10.17 4.08 -6.81
N ALA A 91 11.27 3.53 -6.30
CA ALA A 91 12.01 4.11 -5.18
C ALA A 91 13.51 3.87 -5.37
N GLY A 92 14.32 4.92 -5.25
CA GLY A 92 15.78 4.82 -5.38
C GLY A 92 16.23 4.25 -6.74
N GLY A 93 15.48 4.52 -7.81
CA GLY A 93 15.76 3.99 -9.16
C GLY A 93 15.29 2.55 -9.42
N MET A 94 14.69 1.87 -8.43
CA MET A 94 14.24 0.48 -8.56
C MET A 94 12.74 0.41 -8.85
N ALA A 95 12.35 -0.45 -9.80
CA ALA A 95 10.96 -0.84 -10.04
C ALA A 95 10.53 -1.91 -9.04
N LEU A 96 9.85 -1.51 -7.97
CA LEU A 96 9.35 -2.38 -6.92
C LEU A 96 7.97 -2.88 -7.27
N GLN A 97 7.71 -4.17 -7.10
CA GLN A 97 6.43 -4.77 -7.44
C GLN A 97 5.64 -5.22 -6.20
N SER A 98 4.32 -5.18 -6.32
CA SER A 98 3.40 -5.86 -5.43
C SER A 98 2.59 -6.86 -6.24
N SER A 99 3.11 -8.08 -6.36
CA SER A 99 2.54 -9.16 -7.15
C SER A 99 1.93 -10.26 -6.29
N LEU A 100 2.28 -10.35 -5.00
CA LEU A 100 1.76 -11.37 -4.09
C LEU A 100 0.46 -10.93 -3.41
N ARG A 101 -0.45 -11.88 -3.20
CA ARG A 101 -1.66 -11.74 -2.38
C ARG A 101 -1.73 -12.91 -1.40
N LEU A 102 -1.81 -12.59 -0.11
CA LEU A 102 -1.90 -13.60 0.95
C LEU A 102 -3.26 -14.31 0.84
N GLU A 103 -3.26 -15.62 0.68
CA GLU A 103 -4.49 -16.43 0.65
C GLU A 103 -4.75 -17.10 2.00
N GLU A 104 -3.68 -17.54 2.66
CA GLU A 104 -3.78 -18.18 3.97
C GLU A 104 -2.63 -17.81 4.91
N ILE A 105 -2.94 -17.80 6.21
CA ILE A 105 -1.94 -17.97 7.27
C ILE A 105 -2.20 -19.32 7.93
N GLN A 106 -1.20 -20.21 7.88
CA GLN A 106 -1.26 -21.54 8.46
C GLN A 106 -0.45 -21.61 9.75
N MET A 107 -1.08 -22.03 10.83
CA MET A 107 -0.45 -22.26 12.13
C MET A 107 -0.16 -23.74 12.28
N LEU A 108 1.13 -24.10 12.32
CA LEU A 108 1.61 -25.47 12.37
C LEU A 108 2.08 -25.84 13.78
N GLY A 109 1.70 -27.03 14.22
CA GLY A 109 2.14 -27.66 15.46
C GLY A 109 3.31 -28.62 15.24
N ALA A 110 3.51 -29.52 16.20
CA ALA A 110 4.58 -30.51 16.14
C ALA A 110 4.46 -31.42 14.90
N GLY A 111 5.59 -31.69 14.24
CA GLY A 111 5.62 -32.45 12.99
C GLY A 111 4.98 -31.70 11.80
N ASP A 112 4.93 -30.36 11.86
CA ASP A 112 4.30 -29.48 10.86
C ASP A 112 2.81 -29.78 10.62
N ALA A 113 2.12 -30.35 11.61
CA ALA A 113 0.69 -30.61 11.54
C ALA A 113 -0.12 -29.30 11.57
N LEU A 114 -1.06 -29.12 10.65
CA LEU A 114 -1.93 -27.95 10.62
C LEU A 114 -2.86 -27.94 11.84
N VAL A 115 -2.78 -26.90 12.66
CA VAL A 115 -3.63 -26.73 13.86
C VAL A 115 -4.72 -25.68 13.61
N ARG A 116 -4.39 -24.64 12.84
CA ARG A 116 -5.31 -23.55 12.50
C ARG A 116 -4.93 -22.94 11.17
N ARG A 117 -5.91 -22.51 10.37
CA ARG A 117 -5.71 -21.65 9.21
C ARG A 117 -6.57 -20.39 9.32
N TYR A 118 -6.07 -19.30 8.76
CA TYR A 118 -6.83 -18.09 8.46
C TYR A 118 -6.93 -17.99 6.95
N GLY A 119 -8.12 -18.11 6.39
CA GLY A 119 -8.39 -17.90 4.96
C GLY A 119 -8.78 -16.46 4.68
N PHE A 120 -8.29 -15.90 3.57
CA PHE A 120 -8.53 -14.51 3.17
C PHE A 120 -9.31 -14.45 1.86
N THR A 121 -10.50 -13.85 1.87
CA THR A 121 -11.31 -13.63 0.66
C THR A 121 -11.20 -12.19 0.19
N TYR A 122 -11.01 -12.02 -1.11
CA TYR A 122 -10.88 -10.71 -1.74
C TYR A 122 -11.92 -10.49 -2.82
N GLU A 123 -12.37 -9.25 -2.95
CA GLU A 123 -13.17 -8.77 -4.06
C GLU A 123 -12.45 -7.65 -4.80
N LYS A 124 -12.74 -7.48 -6.09
CA LYS A 124 -12.18 -6.40 -6.89
C LYS A 124 -13.02 -5.14 -6.72
N SER A 125 -12.38 -4.04 -6.35
CA SER A 125 -13.02 -2.73 -6.33
C SER A 125 -13.56 -2.39 -7.72
N PRO A 126 -14.87 -2.07 -7.88
CA PRO A 126 -15.42 -1.68 -9.18
C PRO A 126 -14.80 -0.36 -9.67
N THR A 127 -14.45 0.53 -8.75
CA THR A 127 -13.93 1.88 -9.03
C THR A 127 -12.43 1.90 -9.30
N THR A 128 -11.63 1.25 -8.44
CA THR A 128 -10.17 1.36 -8.47
C THR A 128 -9.48 0.12 -9.02
N ARG A 129 -10.23 -0.96 -9.25
CA ARG A 129 -9.75 -2.29 -9.65
C ARG A 129 -8.75 -2.93 -8.67
N ARG A 130 -8.61 -2.37 -7.46
CA ARG A 130 -7.78 -2.92 -6.38
C ARG A 130 -8.47 -4.13 -5.74
N ALA A 131 -7.69 -5.13 -5.32
CA ALA A 131 -8.18 -6.19 -4.45
C ALA A 131 -8.48 -5.63 -3.05
N LEU A 132 -9.67 -5.93 -2.55
CA LEU A 132 -10.18 -5.51 -1.26
C LEU A 132 -10.42 -6.77 -0.42
N LEU A 133 -9.84 -6.84 0.79
CA LEU A 133 -10.07 -7.96 1.70
C LEU A 133 -11.49 -7.86 2.25
N THR A 134 -12.39 -8.77 1.88
CA THR A 134 -13.80 -8.72 2.31
C THR A 134 -14.10 -9.71 3.43
N GLU A 135 -13.27 -10.74 3.61
CA GLU A 135 -13.48 -11.76 4.62
C GLU A 135 -12.17 -12.33 5.16
N VAL A 136 -12.13 -12.59 6.47
CA VAL A 136 -11.15 -13.47 7.12
C VAL A 136 -11.90 -14.55 7.89
N GLU A 137 -11.58 -15.81 7.59
CA GLU A 137 -12.19 -16.97 8.24
C GLU A 137 -11.13 -17.76 9.02
N GLU A 138 -11.37 -17.98 10.32
CA GLU A 138 -10.51 -18.81 11.17
C GLU A 138 -11.07 -20.23 11.23
N CYS A 139 -10.27 -21.20 10.79
CA CYS A 139 -10.64 -22.62 10.82
C CYS A 139 -9.61 -23.45 11.59
N ALA A 140 -10.08 -24.49 12.28
CA ALA A 140 -9.23 -25.52 12.86
C ALA A 140 -8.62 -26.42 11.76
N GLY A 141 -7.62 -27.23 12.13
CA GLY A 141 -6.93 -28.14 11.22
C GLY A 141 -7.83 -29.21 10.58
N ASP A 142 -8.97 -29.52 11.19
CA ASP A 142 -10.01 -30.42 10.67
C ASP A 142 -11.02 -29.73 9.73
N GLY A 143 -10.85 -28.42 9.50
CA GLY A 143 -11.71 -27.62 8.63
C GLY A 143 -12.94 -27.03 9.29
N VAL A 144 -13.17 -27.22 10.59
CA VAL A 144 -14.27 -26.56 11.31
C VAL A 144 -13.95 -25.08 11.50
N CYS A 145 -14.82 -24.20 11.00
CA CYS A 145 -14.58 -22.75 10.98
C CYS A 145 -15.44 -21.99 12.00
N LYS A 146 -14.88 -20.90 12.52
CA LYS A 146 -15.64 -19.85 13.22
C LYS A 146 -16.44 -19.03 12.20
N PRO A 147 -17.49 -18.31 12.63
CA PRO A 147 -18.12 -17.30 11.78
C PRO A 147 -17.07 -16.30 11.26
N PRO A 148 -17.10 -15.96 9.95
CA PRO A 148 -16.08 -15.11 9.35
C PRO A 148 -16.18 -13.66 9.80
N THR A 149 -15.02 -12.99 9.89
CA THR A 149 -14.94 -11.54 10.07
C THR A 149 -15.05 -10.86 8.71
N ARG A 150 -16.05 -10.00 8.53
CA ARG A 150 -16.35 -9.34 7.26
C ARG A 150 -15.96 -7.88 7.26
N PHE A 151 -15.42 -7.42 6.14
CA PHE A 151 -15.05 -6.03 5.91
C PHE A 151 -15.90 -5.43 4.80
N GLN A 152 -16.23 -4.15 4.94
CA GLN A 152 -16.92 -3.38 3.93
C GLN A 152 -16.14 -2.10 3.65
N TYR A 153 -16.18 -1.67 2.39
CA TYR A 153 -15.48 -0.48 1.92
C TYR A 153 -16.49 0.51 1.36
N SER A 154 -16.13 1.79 1.38
CA SER A 154 -16.88 2.82 0.65
C SER A 154 -16.90 2.48 -0.84
N ARG A 155 -18.10 2.51 -1.41
CA ARG A 155 -18.32 2.29 -2.84
C ARG A 155 -18.54 3.64 -3.49
N GLY A 156 -17.48 4.19 -4.08
CA GLY A 156 -17.58 5.38 -4.93
C GLY A 156 -17.86 4.97 -6.37
N GLU A 157 -18.64 5.74 -7.11
CA GLU A 157 -18.70 5.60 -8.56
C GLU A 157 -17.45 6.24 -9.18
N ALA A 158 -16.98 5.68 -10.29
CA ALA A 158 -15.88 6.28 -11.03
C ALA A 158 -16.40 7.51 -11.76
N GLY A 159 -15.66 8.61 -11.69
CA GLY A 159 -15.97 9.84 -12.41
C GLY A 159 -16.11 11.05 -11.51
N PHE A 160 -16.51 12.15 -12.12
CA PHE A 160 -16.70 13.43 -11.46
C PHE A 160 -18.14 13.89 -11.67
N LYS A 161 -18.69 14.53 -10.64
CA LYS A 161 -19.95 15.28 -10.78
C LYS A 161 -19.60 16.72 -11.04
N GLU A 162 -20.16 17.29 -12.10
CA GLU A 162 -20.06 18.72 -12.36
C GLU A 162 -20.87 19.49 -11.30
N ILE A 163 -20.22 20.49 -10.70
CA ILE A 163 -20.83 21.37 -9.70
C ILE A 163 -20.57 22.80 -10.16
N ALA A 164 -21.64 23.58 -10.34
CA ALA A 164 -21.53 24.98 -10.67
C ALA A 164 -20.87 25.76 -9.52
N THR A 165 -19.76 26.43 -9.81
CA THR A 165 -18.97 27.17 -8.80
C THR A 165 -19.51 28.58 -8.56
N GLY A 166 -20.27 29.15 -9.50
CA GLY A 166 -20.67 30.56 -9.45
C GLY A 166 -19.53 31.55 -9.73
N VAL A 167 -18.30 31.06 -10.00
CA VAL A 167 -17.19 31.90 -10.47
C VAL A 167 -17.47 32.29 -11.92
N PRO A 168 -17.43 33.60 -12.27
CA PRO A 168 -17.67 34.03 -13.63
C PRO A 168 -16.66 33.44 -14.62
N GLU A 169 -17.13 33.09 -15.81
CA GLU A 169 -16.26 32.73 -16.91
C GLU A 169 -15.36 33.93 -17.29
N PRO A 170 -14.08 33.69 -17.61
CA PRO A 170 -13.20 34.75 -18.07
C PRO A 170 -13.68 35.31 -19.40
N THR A 171 -13.59 36.63 -19.57
CA THR A 171 -13.99 37.30 -20.82
C THR A 171 -13.00 37.08 -21.95
N SER A 172 -11.73 36.85 -21.63
CA SER A 172 -10.70 36.51 -22.60
C SER A 172 -10.88 35.09 -23.15
N THR A 173 -10.99 34.95 -24.47
CA THR A 173 -11.01 33.64 -25.15
C THR A 173 -9.69 32.86 -25.04
N LYS A 174 -8.64 33.50 -24.52
CA LYS A 174 -7.32 32.88 -24.27
C LYS A 174 -7.10 32.55 -22.79
N ALA A 175 -8.08 32.82 -21.93
CA ALA A 175 -8.01 32.49 -20.52
C ALA A 175 -8.56 31.09 -20.25
N SER A 176 -7.93 30.38 -19.32
CA SER A 176 -8.43 29.14 -18.76
C SER A 176 -8.26 29.19 -17.24
N PRO A 177 -9.25 28.78 -16.45
CA PRO A 177 -9.06 28.54 -15.03
C PRO A 177 -7.96 27.51 -14.79
N MET A 178 -7.27 27.67 -13.67
CA MET A 178 -6.27 26.73 -13.16
C MET A 178 -6.63 26.33 -11.73
N LEU A 179 -6.30 25.10 -11.36
CA LEU A 179 -6.53 24.56 -10.02
C LEU A 179 -5.23 24.56 -9.23
N PHE A 180 -5.25 25.15 -8.03
CA PHE A 180 -4.13 25.19 -7.11
C PHE A 180 -4.63 25.15 -5.67
N ASP A 181 -3.93 24.48 -4.78
CA ASP A 181 -4.11 24.63 -3.34
C ASP A 181 -3.21 25.79 -2.88
N LEU A 182 -3.73 27.03 -2.85
CA LEU A 182 -2.91 28.22 -2.62
C LEU A 182 -2.63 28.48 -1.14
N ASP A 183 -3.52 28.06 -0.25
CA ASP A 183 -3.37 28.24 1.20
C ASP A 183 -2.96 26.97 1.96
N GLY A 184 -2.86 25.84 1.25
CA GLY A 184 -2.35 24.58 1.78
C GLY A 184 -3.37 23.80 2.61
N ASP A 185 -4.67 24.06 2.41
CA ASP A 185 -5.74 23.40 3.16
C ASP A 185 -6.14 22.02 2.59
N GLY A 186 -5.53 21.63 1.46
CA GLY A 186 -5.77 20.37 0.77
C GLY A 186 -6.99 20.40 -0.18
N ARG A 187 -7.52 21.58 -0.50
CA ARG A 187 -8.58 21.79 -1.49
C ARG A 187 -8.04 22.55 -2.71
N ASP A 188 -8.58 22.21 -3.87
CA ASP A 188 -8.26 22.95 -5.08
C ASP A 188 -9.01 24.30 -5.09
N ASP A 189 -8.27 25.41 -5.09
CA ASP A 189 -8.74 26.75 -5.39
C ASP A 189 -8.73 27.02 -6.89
N LEU A 190 -9.58 27.96 -7.32
CA LEU A 190 -9.63 28.39 -8.71
C LEU A 190 -8.83 29.69 -8.91
N VAL A 191 -7.83 29.63 -9.78
CA VAL A 191 -7.08 30.81 -10.24
C VAL A 191 -7.46 31.09 -11.69
N VAL A 192 -8.14 32.21 -11.91
CA VAL A 192 -8.67 32.59 -13.23
C VAL A 192 -7.91 33.81 -13.75
N PRO A 193 -7.09 33.67 -14.82
CA PRO A 193 -6.59 34.80 -15.56
C PRO A 193 -7.73 35.43 -16.34
N ASP A 194 -7.75 36.74 -16.43
CA ASP A 194 -8.60 37.43 -17.40
C ASP A 194 -7.97 38.75 -17.81
N THR A 195 -8.56 39.44 -18.78
CA THR A 195 -8.13 40.79 -19.18
C THR A 195 -8.78 41.85 -18.31
N VAL A 196 -8.06 42.94 -18.06
CA VAL A 196 -8.65 44.15 -17.47
C VAL A 196 -9.31 44.96 -18.58
N ALA A 197 -10.63 45.09 -18.52
CA ALA A 197 -11.40 45.92 -19.44
C ALA A 197 -10.96 47.39 -19.34
N GLY A 198 -10.74 48.03 -20.49
CA GLY A 198 -10.28 49.42 -20.58
C GLY A 198 -8.77 49.64 -20.44
N LEU A 199 -8.00 48.65 -19.95
CA LEU A 199 -6.52 48.71 -19.91
C LEU A 199 -5.85 47.78 -20.92
N SER A 200 -6.56 46.74 -21.37
CA SER A 200 -6.05 45.76 -22.33
C SER A 200 -6.27 46.19 -23.78
N THR A 201 -5.29 45.92 -24.64
CA THR A 201 -5.42 45.99 -26.11
C THR A 201 -5.10 44.63 -26.74
N PRO A 202 -5.49 44.36 -28.00
CA PRO A 202 -5.16 43.08 -28.65
C PRO A 202 -3.66 42.75 -28.71
N GLY A 203 -2.80 43.78 -28.82
CA GLY A 203 -1.34 43.62 -28.87
C GLY A 203 -0.65 43.71 -27.50
N ASN A 204 -1.30 44.31 -26.50
CA ASN A 204 -0.77 44.48 -25.15
C ASN A 204 -1.89 44.20 -24.13
N PRO A 205 -2.14 42.92 -23.79
CA PRO A 205 -3.13 42.58 -22.77
C PRO A 205 -2.59 42.89 -21.37
N VAL A 206 -3.45 43.42 -20.50
CA VAL A 206 -3.18 43.53 -19.06
C VAL A 206 -3.96 42.43 -18.36
N THR A 207 -3.25 41.47 -17.78
CA THR A 207 -3.86 40.33 -17.10
C THR A 207 -4.23 40.68 -15.67
N ARG A 208 -5.50 40.48 -15.31
CA ARG A 208 -5.96 40.36 -13.92
C ARG A 208 -5.98 38.89 -13.52
N TRP A 209 -5.67 38.64 -12.26
CA TRP A 209 -5.78 37.32 -11.65
C TRP A 209 -6.88 37.37 -10.60
N ILE A 210 -7.88 36.51 -10.76
CA ILE A 210 -8.94 36.31 -9.77
C ILE A 210 -8.65 34.99 -9.08
N VAL A 211 -8.66 35.00 -7.75
CA VAL A 211 -8.51 33.79 -6.93
C VAL A 211 -9.83 33.56 -6.21
N ALA A 212 -10.37 32.37 -6.34
CA ALA A 212 -11.56 31.95 -5.62
C ALA A 212 -11.21 30.73 -4.76
N GLN A 213 -11.14 30.93 -3.45
CA GLN A 213 -10.74 29.91 -2.49
C GLN A 213 -11.86 28.89 -2.23
N SER A 214 -11.53 27.61 -2.25
CA SER A 214 -12.48 26.53 -2.01
C SER A 214 -12.77 26.36 -0.53
N ARG A 215 -14.02 26.62 -0.10
CA ARG A 215 -14.44 26.40 1.30
C ARG A 215 -15.17 25.08 1.53
N GLY A 216 -15.11 24.17 0.57
CA GLY A 216 -15.83 22.89 0.61
C GLY A 216 -17.34 23.01 0.33
N ALA A 217 -18.04 21.87 0.40
CA ALA A 217 -19.46 21.79 0.08
C ALA A 217 -20.30 22.60 1.07
N GLY A 218 -20.74 23.80 0.66
CA GLY A 218 -21.61 24.69 1.44
C GLY A 218 -21.03 26.09 1.72
N GLY A 219 -19.77 26.36 1.38
CA GLY A 219 -19.19 27.70 1.47
C GLY A 219 -19.33 28.45 0.16
N VAL A 220 -20.07 29.56 0.17
CA VAL A 220 -20.11 30.52 -0.95
C VAL A 220 -18.69 31.04 -1.19
N LEU A 221 -18.21 30.89 -2.43
CA LEU A 221 -16.99 31.53 -2.92
C LEU A 221 -17.22 33.05 -2.87
N ILE A 222 -16.43 33.76 -2.06
CA ILE A 222 -16.35 35.22 -2.06
C ILE A 222 -14.91 35.60 -2.38
#